data_AF-A0A2A4V926-F1
#
_entry.id   AF-A0A2A4V926-F1
#
_cell.length_a   1.000
_cell.length_b   1.000
_cell.length_c   1.000
_cell.angle_alpha   90.00
_cell.angle_beta   90.00
_cell.angle_gamma   90.00
#
_symmetry.space_group_name_H-M   'P 1'
#
loop_
_entity.id
_entity.type
_entity.pdbx_description
1 polymer ?
#
loop_
_entity_poly.entity_id
_entity_poly.type
_entity_poly.pdbx_seq_one_letter_code
_entity_poly.pdbx_strand_id
1 'polypeptide(L)' 'MINLEKKIWGFRVRVWGLVANMIGNIIALYGLSRVMDDGSGWSILVIGAMITLVCIGVCALPVKDNDR' A
#
# COMPACT_ATOMS: atom_id res chain seq x y z
N MET A 1 30.14 -6.90 1.57
CA MET A 1 29.07 -7.11 2.57
C MET A 1 27.98 -6.03 2.55
N ILE A 2 28.30 -4.76 2.27
CA ILE A 2 27.35 -3.62 2.26
C ILE A 2 26.18 -3.75 1.25
N ASN A 3 26.34 -4.47 0.13
CA ASN A 3 25.29 -4.60 -0.88
C ASN A 3 24.10 -5.51 -0.49
N LEU A 4 24.28 -6.45 0.46
CA LEU A 4 23.15 -7.29 0.90
C LEU A 4 22.17 -6.51 1.79
N GLU A 5 22.65 -5.61 2.65
CA GLU A 5 21.78 -4.82 3.54
C GLU A 5 20.83 -3.90 2.77
N LYS A 6 21.32 -3.24 1.71
CA LYS A 6 20.48 -2.42 0.82
C LYS A 6 19.41 -3.24 0.10
N LYS A 7 19.78 -4.41 -0.42
CA LYS A 7 18.86 -5.32 -1.11
C LYS A 7 17.78 -5.87 -0.16
N ILE A 8 18.16 -6.18 1.07
CA ILE A 8 17.24 -6.62 2.14
C ILE A 8 16.30 -5.48 2.55
N TRP A 9 16.80 -4.25 2.66
CA TRP A 9 15.97 -3.08 2.98
C TRP A 9 14.92 -2.80 1.92
N GLY A 10 15.28 -2.80 0.63
CA GLY A 10 14.32 -2.65 -0.47
C GLY A 10 13.24 -3.75 -0.47
N PHE A 11 13.64 -4.99 -0.15
CA PHE A 11 12.70 -6.12 -0.03
C PHE A 11 11.75 -5.96 1.17
N ARG A 12 12.28 -5.56 2.34
CA ARG A 12 11.47 -5.32 3.55
C ARG A 12 10.44 -4.20 3.34
N VAL A 13 10.83 -3.10 2.71
CA VAL A 13 9.92 -1.98 2.40
C VAL A 13 8.81 -2.42 1.45
N ARG A 14 9.11 -3.25 0.44
CA ARG A 14 8.09 -3.84 -0.45
C ARG A 14 7.13 -4.77 0.26
N VAL A 15 7.62 -5.64 1.15
CA VAL A 15 6.75 -6.53 1.93
C VAL A 15 5.81 -5.71 2.83
N TRP A 16 6.33 -4.69 3.51
CA TRP A 16 5.50 -3.78 4.30
C TRP A 16 4.53 -2.95 3.46
N GLY A 17 4.93 -2.53 2.25
CA GLY A 17 4.05 -1.87 1.27
C GLY A 17 2.92 -2.78 0.81
N LEU A 18 3.18 -4.08 0.59
CA LEU A 18 2.16 -5.08 0.28
C LEU A 18 1.18 -5.31 1.44
N VAL A 19 1.68 -5.38 2.68
CA VAL A 19 0.84 -5.51 3.88
C VAL A 19 -0.04 -4.26 4.05
N ALA A 20 0.53 -3.07 3.89
CA ALA A 20 -0.23 -1.81 3.94
C ALA A 20 -1.28 -1.73 2.81
N ASN A 21 -0.95 -2.22 1.62
CA ASN A 21 -1.89 -2.30 0.50
C ASN A 21 -3.07 -3.24 0.80
N MET A 22 -2.79 -4.39 1.43
CA MET A 22 -3.83 -5.33 1.85
C MET A 22 -4.77 -4.69 2.87
N ILE A 23 -4.23 -3.98 3.87
CA ILE A 23 -5.01 -3.26 4.87
C ILE A 23 -5.86 -2.16 4.21
N GLY A 24 -5.28 -1.37 3.31
CA GLY A 24 -5.99 -0.33 2.55
C GLY A 24 -7.18 -0.89 1.77
N ASN A 25 -7.00 -2.03 1.08
CA ASN A 25 -8.08 -2.71 0.37
C ASN A 25 -9.16 -3.26 1.31
N ILE A 26 -8.81 -3.79 2.48
CA ILE A 26 -9.80 -4.23 3.48
C ILE A 26 -10.64 -3.03 3.95
N ILE A 27 -10.01 -1.88 4.21
CA ILE A 27 -10.71 -0.65 4.61
C ILE A 27 -11.63 -0.16 3.48
N ALA A 28 -11.15 -0.19 2.23
CA ALA A 28 -11.95 0.20 1.07
C ALA A 28 -13.18 -0.70 0.89
N LEU A 29 -13.03 -2.02 1.03
CA LEU A 29 -14.13 -2.99 0.98
C LEU A 29 -15.11 -2.81 2.13
N TYR A 30 -14.62 -2.50 3.34
CA TYR A 30 -15.48 -2.18 4.48
C TYR A 30 -16.29 -0.89 4.23
N GLY A 31 -15.64 0.14 3.69
CA GLY A 31 -16.30 1.37 3.26
C GLY A 31 -17.36 1.10 2.19
N LEU A 32 -17.03 0.28 1.17
CA LEU A 32 -17.96 -0.12 0.11
C LEU A 32 -19.18 -0.85 0.66
N SER A 33 -18.97 -1.79 1.57
CA SER A 33 -20.06 -2.50 2.25
C SER A 33 -21.00 -1.52 2.95
N ARG A 34 -20.46 -0.55 3.71
CA ARG A 34 -21.25 0.50 4.35
C ARG A 34 -21.93 1.48 3.39
N VAL A 35 -21.33 1.76 2.23
CA VAL A 35 -21.99 2.56 1.18
C VAL A 35 -23.18 1.80 0.61
N MET A 36 -23.04 0.49 0.40
CA MET A 36 -24.12 -0.33 -0.13
C MET A 36 -25.26 -0.54 0.87
N ASP A 37 -24.96 -0.57 2.16
CA ASP A 37 -25.96 -0.76 3.23
C ASP A 37 -26.78 0.53 3.46
N ASP A 38 -26.10 1.63 3.78
CA ASP A 38 -26.75 2.88 4.25
C ASP A 38 -26.29 4.15 3.51
N GLY A 39 -25.41 4.03 2.52
CA GLY A 39 -24.86 5.18 1.79
C GLY A 39 -23.87 6.04 2.60
N SER A 40 -23.59 5.72 3.87
CA SER A 40 -22.72 6.55 4.74
C SER A 40 -21.21 6.25 4.61
N GLY A 41 -20.85 5.16 3.92
CA GLY A 41 -19.47 4.66 3.88
C GLY A 41 -18.50 5.37 2.94
N TRP A 42 -18.92 6.43 2.22
CA TRP A 42 -18.13 7.04 1.14
C TRP A 42 -16.77 7.56 1.64
N SER A 43 -16.74 8.17 2.82
CA SER A 43 -15.51 8.69 3.43
C SER A 43 -14.50 7.58 3.69
N ILE A 44 -14.97 6.43 4.20
CA ILE A 44 -14.13 5.27 4.50
C ILE A 44 -13.62 4.62 3.21
N LEU A 45 -14.47 4.55 2.18
CA LEU A 45 -14.10 4.04 0.87
C LEU A 45 -13.02 4.90 0.22
N VAL A 46 -13.16 6.22 0.24
CA VAL A 46 -12.16 7.15 -0.31
C VAL A 46 -10.84 7.05 0.44
N ILE A 47 -10.86 6.96 1.77
CA ILE A 47 -9.65 6.77 2.59
C ILE A 47 -8.94 5.46 2.22
N GLY A 48 -9.69 4.35 2.14
CA GLY A 48 -9.14 3.06 1.72
C GLY A 48 -8.51 3.11 0.33
N ALA A 49 -9.21 3.72 -0.65
CA ALA A 49 -8.71 3.87 -2.01
C ALA A 49 -7.43 4.73 -2.08
N MET A 50 -7.35 5.82 -1.32
CA MET A 50 -6.16 6.66 -1.25
C MET A 50 -4.96 5.91 -0.64
N ILE A 51 -5.18 5.11 0.40
CA ILE A 51 -4.13 4.26 0.99
C ILE A 51 -3.61 3.25 -0.04
N THR A 52 -4.50 2.61 -0.80
CA THR A 52 -4.15 1.69 -1.89
C THR A 52 -3.30 2.39 -2.96
N LEU A 53 -3.68 3.59 -3.41
CA LEU A 53 -2.91 4.37 -4.39
C LEU A 53 -1.51 4.72 -3.91
N VAL A 54 -1.38 5.14 -2.65
CA VAL A 54 -0.07 5.43 -2.03
C VAL A 54 0.78 4.16 -1.97
N CYS A 55 0.20 3.03 -1.58
CA CYS A 55 0.94 1.75 -1.53
C CYS A 55 1.38 1.29 -2.92
N ILE A 56 0.54 1.46 -3.94
CA ILE A 56 0.93 1.20 -5.34
C ILE A 56 2.08 2.11 -5.74
N GLY A 57 2.03 3.41 -5.42
CA GLY A 57 3.12 4.35 -5.68
C GLY A 57 4.43 3.93 -5.03
N VAL A 58 4.40 3.52 -3.75
CA VAL A 58 5.58 3.04 -3.02
C VAL A 58 6.13 1.74 -3.63
N CYS A 59 5.26 0.81 -4.04
CA CYS A 59 5.68 -0.42 -4.70
C CYS A 59 6.19 -0.20 -6.14
N ALA A 60 5.66 0.80 -6.84
CA ALA A 60 6.01 1.16 -8.20
C ALA A 60 7.32 1.95 -8.30
N LEU A 61 7.81 2.52 -7.19
CA LEU A 61 9.12 3.15 -7.18
C LEU A 61 10.20 2.11 -7.53
N PRO A 62 11.01 2.37 -8.57
CA PRO A 62 12.09 1.47 -8.93
C PRO A 62 13.08 1.41 -7.77
N VAL A 63 13.53 0.19 -7.42
CA VAL A 63 14.71 0.03 -6.57
C VAL A 63 15.85 0.62 -7.37
N LYS A 64 16.25 1.85 -7.02
CA LYS A 64 17.44 2.48 -7.59
C LYS A 64 18.62 1.63 -7.14
N ASP A 65 19.03 0.69 -7.99
CA ASP A 65 20.30 -0.01 -7.82
C ASP A 65 21.36 1.09 -7.92
N ASN A 66 21.86 1.51 -6.76
CA ASN A 66 22.93 2.49 -6.70
C ASN A 66 24.24 1.74 -6.98
N ASP A 67 24.36 1.23 -8.20
CA ASP A 67 25.58 0.69 -8.78
C ASP A 67 26.34 1.87 -9.40
N ARG A 68 26.99 2.64 -8.52
CA ARG A 68 28.12 3.52 -8.82
C ARG A 68 29.07 3.53 -7.64
#